data_AF-A0A7C5C1G2-F1
#
_entry.id   AF-A0A7C5C1G2-F1
#
_cell.length_a   1.000
_cell.length_b   1.000
_cell.length_c   1.000
_cell.angle_alpha   90.00
_cell.angle_beta   90.00
_cell.angle_gamma   90.00
#
_symmetry.space_group_name_H-M   'P 1'
#
loop_
_entity.id
_entity.type
_entity.pdbx_description
1 polymer ?
#
loop_
_entity_poly.entity_id
_entity_poly.type
_entity_poly.pdbx_seq_one_letter_code
_entity_poly.pdbx_strand_id
1 'polypeptide(L)'
;MQLSQGQILAELAQREERAKNIVAQIEELEARRKNVQPQDAIAIGLELDDLRGELSFEKSRISWLRAQLARFEIPGKGVAMARTRVQRADRPEGWARKAKPKPKRDTKTTLRSGVRGKPPVKFVILASARV
;
A
#
# COMPACT_ATOMS: atom_id res chain seq x y z
N MET A 1 12.52 27.06 -2.36
CA MET A 1 12.34 27.63 -1.01
C MET A 1 12.29 26.48 -0.02
N GLN A 2 13.10 26.50 1.06
CA GLN A 2 12.99 25.54 2.15
C GLN A 2 12.01 26.11 3.18
N LEU A 3 10.98 25.34 3.53
CA LEU A 3 10.03 25.72 4.58
C LEU A 3 10.69 25.52 5.94
N SER A 4 10.44 26.43 6.88
CA SER A 4 10.87 26.26 8.27
C SER A 4 10.05 25.17 8.96
N GLN A 5 10.57 24.58 10.04
CA GLN A 5 9.86 23.56 10.82
C GLN A 5 8.47 24.03 11.27
N GLY A 6 8.35 25.29 11.73
CA GLY A 6 7.07 25.88 12.11
C GLY A 6 6.10 26.03 10.94
N GLN A 7 6.59 26.38 9.75
CA GLN A 7 5.78 26.45 8.53
C GLN A 7 5.28 25.07 8.09
N ILE A 8 6.11 24.03 8.23
CA ILE A 8 5.73 22.64 7.90
C ILE A 8 4.62 22.15 8.84
N LEU A 9 4.71 22.45 10.14
CA LEU A 9 3.68 22.08 11.10
C LEU A 9 2.35 22.81 10.84
N ALA A 10 2.40 24.11 10.53
CA ALA A 10 1.22 24.89 10.17
C ALA A 10 0.57 24.37 8.88
N GLU A 11 1.37 24.09 7.85
CA GLU A 11 0.87 23.52 6.58
C GLU A 11 0.26 22.12 6.84
N LEU A 12 0.89 21.29 7.66
CA LEU A 12 0.37 19.97 8.00
C LEU A 12 -0.99 20.07 8.69
N ALA A 13 -1.16 20.97 9.67
CA ALA A 13 -2.44 21.17 10.35
C ALA A 13 -3.54 21.60 9.38
N GLN A 14 -3.25 22.57 8.49
CA GLN A 14 -4.20 23.02 7.46
C GLN A 14 -4.59 21.89 6.50
N ARG A 15 -3.62 21.07 6.09
CA ARG A 15 -3.84 19.95 5.17
C ARG A 15 -4.66 18.84 5.81
N GLU A 16 -4.41 18.55 7.08
CA GLU A 16 -5.20 17.58 7.85
C GLU A 16 -6.64 18.04 8.06
N GLU A 17 -6.86 19.32 8.33
CA GLU A 17 -8.20 19.91 8.42
C GLU A 17 -8.93 19.83 7.06
N ARG A 18 -8.25 20.20 5.97
CA ARG A 18 -8.81 20.07 4.62
C ARG A 18 -9.17 18.62 4.29
N ALA A 19 -8.31 17.66 4.64
CA ALA A 19 -8.59 16.24 4.42
C ALA A 19 -9.83 15.77 5.22
N LYS A 20 -10.02 16.25 6.46
CA LYS A 20 -11.23 15.97 7.26
C LYS A 20 -12.48 16.56 6.60
N ASN A 21 -12.39 17.78 6.09
CA ASN A 21 -13.52 18.44 5.41
C ASN A 21 -13.91 17.69 4.13
N ILE A 22 -12.94 17.22 3.33
CA ILE A 22 -13.21 16.41 2.15
C ILE A 22 -13.89 15.08 2.53
N VAL A 23 -13.45 14.43 3.62
CA VAL A 23 -14.10 13.21 4.12
C VAL A 23 -15.56 13.48 4.51
N ALA A 24 -15.83 14.57 5.23
CA ALA A 24 -17.20 14.95 5.59
C ALA A 24 -18.08 15.21 4.36
N GLN A 25 -17.53 15.87 3.32
CA GLN A 25 -18.24 16.10 2.05
C GLN A 25 -18.55 14.78 1.32
N ILE A 26 -17.61 13.83 1.32
CA ILE A 26 -17.83 12.49 0.76
C ILE A 26 -18.98 11.80 1.49
N GLU A 27 -18.99 11.81 2.82
CA GLU A 27 -20.05 11.19 3.62
C GLU A 27 -21.42 11.84 3.36
N GLU A 28 -21.48 13.17 3.25
CA GLU A 28 -22.71 13.90 2.94
C GLU A 28 -23.22 13.57 1.53
N LEU A 29 -22.34 13.55 0.52
CA LEU A 29 -22.70 13.20 -0.85
C LEU A 29 -23.11 11.73 -0.99
N GLU A 30 -22.47 10.81 -0.28
CA GLU A 30 -22.88 9.41 -0.23
C GLU A 30 -24.26 9.24 0.42
N ALA A 31 -24.58 10.03 1.46
CA ALA A 31 -25.91 10.06 2.06
C ALA A 31 -26.95 10.63 1.09
N ARG A 32 -26.63 11.72 0.39
CA ARG A 32 -27.50 12.31 -0.65
C ARG A 32 -27.75 11.31 -1.78
N ARG A 33 -26.72 10.64 -2.29
CA ARG A 33 -26.81 9.70 -3.41
C ARG A 33 -27.87 8.61 -3.20
N LYS A 34 -28.10 8.19 -1.96
CA LYS A 34 -29.11 7.16 -1.61
C LYS A 34 -30.56 7.64 -1.78
N ASN A 35 -30.79 8.95 -1.75
CA ASN A 35 -32.11 9.57 -1.69
C ASN A 35 -32.51 10.29 -3.00
N VAL A 36 -31.68 10.23 -4.05
CA VAL A 36 -31.89 11.00 -5.28
C VAL A 36 -32.14 10.07 -6.48
N GLN A 37 -32.78 10.60 -7.52
CA GLN A 37 -33.08 9.90 -8.76
C GLN A 37 -31.82 9.38 -9.47
N PRO A 38 -31.92 8.34 -10.32
CA PRO A 38 -30.78 7.71 -10.97
C PRO A 38 -29.93 8.66 -11.81
N GLN A 39 -30.52 9.66 -12.47
CA GLN A 39 -29.75 10.63 -13.27
C GLN A 39 -28.82 11.49 -12.40
N ASP A 40 -29.30 12.03 -11.29
CA ASP A 40 -28.47 12.85 -10.39
C ASP A 40 -27.48 11.99 -9.59
N ALA A 41 -27.82 10.73 -9.33
CA ALA A 41 -26.92 9.78 -8.67
C ALA A 41 -25.65 9.47 -9.48
N ILE A 42 -25.69 9.66 -10.81
CA ILE A 42 -24.52 9.58 -11.70
C ILE A 42 -23.65 10.82 -11.50
N ALA A 43 -24.24 12.02 -11.49
CA ALA A 43 -23.51 13.27 -11.27
C ALA A 43 -22.82 13.28 -9.90
N ILE A 44 -23.53 12.86 -8.84
CA ILE A 44 -22.96 12.69 -7.49
C ILE A 44 -21.83 11.64 -7.49
N GLY A 45 -21.95 10.60 -8.33
CA GLY A 45 -20.89 9.59 -8.49
C GLY A 45 -19.59 10.18 -9.02
N LEU A 46 -19.67 11.06 -10.02
CA LEU A 46 -18.50 11.75 -10.58
C LEU A 46 -17.86 12.68 -9.54
N GLU A 47 -18.67 13.50 -8.84
CA GLU A 47 -18.19 14.38 -7.76
C GLU A 47 -17.50 13.59 -6.64
N LEU A 48 -18.03 12.42 -6.27
CA LEU A 48 -17.41 11.54 -5.28
C LEU A 48 -16.04 11.01 -5.74
N ASP A 49 -15.90 10.65 -7.01
CA ASP A 49 -14.63 10.17 -7.55
C ASP A 49 -13.59 11.29 -7.60
N ASP A 50 -13.99 12.51 -7.96
CA ASP A 50 -13.12 13.70 -7.91
C ASP A 50 -12.65 14.00 -6.48
N LEU A 51 -13.58 14.04 -5.51
CA LEU A 51 -13.24 14.26 -4.09
C LEU A 51 -12.34 13.16 -3.52
N ARG A 52 -12.52 11.91 -3.94
CA ARG A 52 -11.62 10.80 -3.55
C ARG A 52 -10.23 10.99 -4.15
N GLY A 53 -10.14 11.50 -5.38
CA GLY A 53 -8.89 11.92 -6.01
C GLY A 53 -8.18 13.01 -5.21
N GLU A 54 -8.91 14.08 -4.86
CA GLU A 54 -8.40 15.17 -4.03
C GLU A 54 -7.93 14.68 -2.65
N LEU A 55 -8.70 13.82 -2.00
CA LEU A 55 -8.33 13.25 -0.70
C LEU A 55 -7.03 12.44 -0.79
N SER A 56 -6.85 11.68 -1.86
CA SER A 56 -5.61 10.93 -2.11
C SER A 56 -4.40 11.85 -2.29
N PHE A 57 -4.60 12.96 -3.00
CA PHE A 57 -3.57 13.99 -3.17
C PHE A 57 -3.20 14.64 -1.84
N GLU A 58 -4.20 15.05 -1.03
CA GLU A 58 -3.97 15.67 0.28
C GLU A 58 -3.24 14.70 1.23
N LYS A 59 -3.63 13.42 1.27
CA LYS A 59 -2.92 12.39 2.04
C LYS A 59 -1.46 12.24 1.61
N SER A 60 -1.20 12.26 0.31
CA SER A 60 0.16 12.20 -0.24
C SER A 60 0.99 13.42 0.17
N ARG A 61 0.39 14.61 0.14
CA ARG A 61 1.01 15.86 0.58
C ARG A 61 1.32 15.85 2.09
N ILE A 62 0.37 15.40 2.91
CA ILE A 62 0.56 15.22 4.36
C ILE A 62 1.72 14.25 4.62
N SER A 63 1.75 13.11 3.92
CA SER A 63 2.85 12.15 4.04
C SER A 63 4.21 12.76 3.70
N TRP A 64 4.26 13.59 2.65
CA TRP A 64 5.47 14.31 2.26
C TRP A 64 5.89 15.34 3.32
N LEU A 65 4.96 16.11 3.88
CA LEU A 65 5.22 17.08 4.95
C LEU A 65 5.74 16.40 6.22
N ARG A 66 5.14 15.27 6.61
CA ARG A 66 5.64 14.45 7.73
C ARG A 66 7.05 13.93 7.49
N ALA A 67 7.35 13.47 6.28
CA ALA A 67 8.69 13.04 5.90
C ALA A 67 9.71 14.19 5.89
N GLN A 68 9.29 15.43 5.59
CA GLN A 68 10.13 16.61 5.74
C GLN A 68 10.37 16.94 7.22
N LEU A 69 9.33 16.86 8.06
CA LEU A 69 9.42 17.11 9.49
C LEU A 69 10.39 16.12 10.18
N ALA A 70 10.35 14.85 9.80
CA ALA A 70 11.26 13.82 10.29
C ALA A 70 12.74 14.10 9.99
N ARG A 71 13.07 15.02 9.07
CA ARG A 71 14.46 15.45 8.81
C ARG A 71 14.97 16.47 9.84
N PHE A 72 14.06 17.18 10.49
CA PHE A 72 14.38 18.13 11.57
C PHE A 72 14.49 17.43 12.93
N GLU A 73 13.88 16.26 13.08
CA GLU A 73 14.09 15.37 14.22
C GLU A 73 15.49 14.74 14.11
N ILE A 74 16.47 15.30 14.84
CA ILE A 74 17.85 14.80 14.90
C ILE A 74 17.83 13.32 15.33
N PRO A 75 18.59 12.41 14.67
CA PRO A 75 18.62 11.00 15.02
C PRO A 75 19.37 10.76 16.33
N GLY A 76 18.71 11.02 17.45
CA GLY A 76 19.08 10.49 18.75
C GLY A 76 18.62 9.03 18.86
N LYS A 77 19.44 8.11 18.32
CA LYS A 77 19.33 6.63 18.38
C LYS A 77 18.34 5.98 17.42
N GLY A 78 18.92 5.30 16.43
CA GLY A 78 18.36 4.06 15.91
C GLY A 78 17.59 4.23 14.61
N VAL A 79 18.30 3.97 13.52
CA VAL A 79 17.71 3.46 12.29
C VAL A 79 17.02 2.13 12.60
N ALA A 80 15.83 2.19 13.17
CA ALA A 80 14.87 1.12 13.08
C ALA A 80 13.98 1.49 11.90
N MET A 81 14.47 1.18 10.69
CA MET A 81 13.59 0.79 9.61
C MET A 81 12.79 -0.41 10.11
N ALA A 82 11.74 -0.13 10.89
CA ALA A 82 10.67 -1.05 11.18
C ALA A 82 9.98 -1.29 9.84
N ARG A 83 10.58 -2.17 9.04
CA ARG A 83 9.83 -3.15 8.29
C ARG A 83 8.88 -3.75 9.31
N THR A 84 7.69 -3.19 9.43
CA THR A 84 6.54 -3.86 10.00
C THR A 84 6.32 -5.08 9.12
N ARG A 85 7.09 -6.13 9.38
CA ARG A 85 6.56 -7.47 9.31
C ARG A 85 5.36 -7.40 10.21
N VAL A 86 4.19 -7.27 9.60
CA VAL A 86 2.94 -7.68 10.22
C VAL A 86 3.13 -9.17 10.51
N GLN A 87 3.81 -9.46 11.62
CA GLN A 87 3.62 -10.71 12.32
C GLN A 87 2.20 -10.57 12.86
N ARG A 88 1.23 -11.10 12.10
CA ARG A 88 -0.08 -11.39 12.65
C ARG A 88 0.16 -12.21 13.92
N ALA A 89 0.01 -11.58 15.08
CA ALA A 89 0.01 -12.25 16.37
C ALA A 89 -1.21 -13.19 16.52
N ASP A 90 -2.15 -13.15 15.57
CA ASP A 90 -3.30 -14.05 15.51
C ASP A 90 -3.09 -15.24 14.57
N ARG A 91 -1.89 -15.83 14.52
CA ARG A 91 -1.71 -17.12 13.85
C ARG A 91 -1.57 -18.20 14.91
N PRO A 92 -2.52 -19.14 15.03
CA PRO A 92 -2.48 -20.18 16.03
C PRO A 92 -1.17 -20.99 15.92
N GLU A 93 -0.59 -21.26 17.08
CA GLU A 93 0.59 -22.09 17.28
C GLU A 93 0.32 -23.47 16.67
N GLY A 94 0.94 -23.77 15.52
CA GLY A 94 0.75 -25.05 14.84
C GLY A 94 0.94 -25.06 13.32
N TRP A 95 0.97 -23.90 12.66
CA TRP A 95 1.12 -23.84 11.18
C TRP A 95 2.53 -23.52 10.67
N ALA A 96 3.56 -23.86 11.43
CA ALA A 96 4.93 -23.87 10.93
C ALA A 96 5.10 -25.03 9.95
N ARG A 97 4.87 -24.79 8.65
CA ARG A 97 5.32 -25.71 7.59
C ARG A 97 6.83 -25.93 7.79
N LYS A 98 7.21 -27.18 8.07
CA LYS A 98 8.60 -27.63 8.24
C LYS A 98 9.47 -27.06 7.11
N ALA A 99 10.22 -26.00 7.39
CA ALA A 99 11.24 -25.52 6.49
C ALA A 99 12.36 -26.57 6.50
N LYS A 100 12.45 -27.39 5.45
CA LYS A 100 13.61 -28.26 5.26
C LYS A 100 14.88 -27.39 5.21
N PRO A 101 15.99 -27.82 5.84
CA PRO A 101 17.23 -27.06 5.80
C PRO A 101 17.73 -26.94 4.35
N LYS A 102 18.14 -25.73 3.95
CA LYS A 102 18.78 -25.51 2.65
C LYS A 102 20.11 -26.27 2.62
N PRO A 103 20.42 -27.05 1.56
CA PRO A 103 21.74 -27.64 1.44
C PRO A 103 22.80 -26.55 1.22
N LYS A 104 23.91 -26.63 1.95
CA LYS A 104 25.13 -25.85 1.69
C LYS A 104 25.62 -26.20 0.29
N ARG A 105 25.80 -25.20 -0.56
CA ARG A 105 26.35 -25.38 -1.90
C ARG A 105 27.86 -25.20 -1.81
N ASP A 106 28.59 -26.31 -1.86
CA ASP A 106 30.04 -26.29 -2.04
C ASP A 106 30.37 -25.69 -3.41
N THR A 107 31.12 -24.60 -3.42
CA THR A 107 31.67 -24.00 -4.62
C THR A 107 32.84 -24.84 -5.11
N LYS A 108 32.56 -25.75 -6.04
CA LYS A 108 33.49 -26.17 -7.09
C LYS A 108 32.67 -26.85 -8.17
N THR A 109 32.76 -26.31 -9.38
CA THR A 109 32.96 -27.01 -10.66
C THR A 109 32.31 -26.16 -11.75
N THR A 110 33.18 -25.69 -12.65
CA THR A 110 32.91 -25.09 -13.95
C THR A 110 31.90 -25.92 -14.74
N LEU A 111 31.08 -25.29 -15.60
CA LEU A 111 30.76 -25.76 -16.96
C LEU A 111 29.82 -24.78 -17.69
N ARG A 112 30.43 -24.15 -18.71
CA ARG A 112 29.94 -23.88 -20.07
C ARG A 112 28.52 -23.33 -20.30
N SER A 113 28.54 -22.09 -20.82
CA SER A 113 27.73 -21.52 -21.90
C SER A 113 26.74 -22.45 -22.63
N GLY A 114 25.51 -21.96 -22.78
CA GLY A 114 24.70 -22.22 -23.97
C GLY A 114 23.23 -22.52 -23.69
N VAL A 115 22.36 -21.94 -24.52
CA VAL A 115 20.93 -22.25 -24.72
C VAL A 115 19.95 -21.49 -23.81
N ARG A 116 19.45 -20.36 -24.35
CA ARG A 116 18.26 -19.61 -23.90
C ARG A 116 17.05 -20.54 -23.85
N GLY A 117 16.57 -20.83 -22.63
CA GLY A 117 15.32 -21.57 -22.41
C GLY A 117 14.09 -20.72 -22.73
N LYS A 118 13.34 -21.11 -23.77
CA LYS A 118 11.88 -20.90 -23.78
C LYS A 118 11.28 -21.85 -22.74
N PRO A 119 10.38 -21.41 -21.85
CA PRO A 119 9.74 -22.32 -20.91
C PRO A 119 8.83 -23.30 -21.67
N PRO A 120 8.77 -24.60 -21.31
CA PRO A 120 7.86 -25.54 -21.96
C PRO A 120 6.40 -25.25 -21.59
N VAL A 121 5.53 -25.23 -22.60
CA VAL A 121 4.07 -25.20 -22.45
C VAL A 121 3.66 -26.52 -21.78
N LYS A 122 3.09 -26.46 -20.57
CA LYS A 122 2.56 -27.63 -19.89
C LYS A 122 1.12 -27.85 -20.32
N PHE A 123 0.91 -28.81 -21.22
CA PHE A 123 -0.39 -29.47 -21.39
C PHE A 123 -0.57 -30.45 -20.24
N VAL A 124 -1.74 -30.45 -19.60
CA VAL A 124 -2.16 -31.54 -18.71
C VAL A 124 -3.50 -32.06 -19.22
N ILE A 125 -3.45 -33.31 -19.67
CA ILE A 125 -4.56 -34.11 -20.20
C ILE A 125 -5.38 -34.63 -19.00
N LEU A 126 -6.71 -34.58 -19.10
CA LEU A 126 -7.65 -35.14 -18.13
C LEU A 126 -7.50 -36.67 -18.02
N ALA A 127 -7.55 -37.18 -16.79
CA ALA A 127 -7.87 -38.58 -16.52
C ALA A 127 -9.06 -38.64 -15.55
N SER A 128 -10.07 -39.39 -15.97
CA SER A 128 -11.31 -39.70 -15.25
C SER A 128 -11.05 -40.62 -14.06
N ALA A 129 -11.84 -40.46 -12.99
CA ALA A 129 -12.06 -41.51 -12.00
C ALA A 129 -13.53 -41.46 -11.56
N ARG A 130 -14.17 -42.61 -11.76
CA ARG A 130 -15.56 -42.96 -11.49
C ARG A 130 -15.63 -43.54 -10.08
N VAL A 131 -16.56 -43.08 -9.25
CA VAL A 131 -17.28 -43.89 -8.23
C VAL A 131 -18.71 -43.41 -8.23
#